data_AF-A0A7Y3R841-F1
#
_entry.id   AF-A0A7Y3R841-F1
#
_cell.length_a   1.000
_cell.length_b   1.000
_cell.length_c   1.000
_cell.angle_alpha   90.00
_cell.angle_beta   90.00
_cell.angle_gamma   90.00
#
_symmetry.space_group_name_H-M   'P 1'
#
loop_
_entity.id
_entity.type
_entity.pdbx_description
1 polymer ?
#
loop_
_entity_poly.entity_id
_entity_poly.type
_entity_poly.pdbx_seq_one_letter_code
_entity_poly.pdbx_strand_id
1 'polypeptide(L)'
;MSTYNILLTCILIIFVFLLLSMLSFKNVIDNYFKRVNKNYIITPLIVISVILIIISFLSPYYFTKKEIGESLVFDATTGWTGDTLGGIMNPFIALAGAVLTFIAFYIQKIANDDIKNQFKIQQFESQFYEMLRLHKENINEMKISGYDSVTQERLNHRKEILEITRSHNTKIIEGRKVFVSMVVELICCYEFLELINSTWKIKHEKDDLLKLAYRIFFFGSNSDLIVSDKIEDDFIKEVKKQFKKYRKRHRDSYSRKNVFSGLNKKIELYIKYSPFTGHENRLGHYYRHLYSTVKYVVNKEKEGLITYDKSREYLKVLRSQMSNDEQLMLYYNYRIGFGKDWENEGYLTKYRMLHNLPINKVKYAEPAREHFKNFINSIKPGEGELFEWGDFEI
;
A
#
# COMPACT_ATOMS: atom_id res chain seq x y z
N MET A 1 -22.41 -29.77 73.61
CA MET A 1 -21.68 -29.59 72.33
C MET A 1 -21.07 -28.20 72.39
N SER A 2 -19.75 -28.11 72.55
CA SER A 2 -19.06 -26.85 72.83
C SER A 2 -19.36 -25.80 71.74
N THR A 3 -19.60 -24.55 72.14
CA THR A 3 -19.74 -23.37 71.26
C THR A 3 -18.62 -23.27 70.21
N TYR A 4 -17.47 -23.88 70.48
CA TYR A 4 -16.36 -24.07 69.54
C TYR A 4 -16.72 -24.79 68.23
N ASN A 5 -17.57 -25.82 68.29
CA ASN A 5 -17.96 -26.56 67.10
C ASN A 5 -18.87 -25.73 66.20
N ILE A 6 -19.61 -24.77 66.76
CA ILE A 6 -20.52 -23.90 66.02
C ILE A 6 -19.73 -22.82 65.28
N LEU A 7 -18.76 -22.16 65.93
CA LEU A 7 -17.95 -21.14 65.27
C LEU A 7 -17.09 -21.73 64.14
N LEU A 8 -16.47 -22.89 64.38
CA LEU A 8 -15.66 -23.57 63.37
C LEU A 8 -16.51 -24.05 62.18
N THR A 9 -17.73 -24.55 62.43
CA THR A 9 -18.65 -24.93 61.35
C THR A 9 -19.16 -23.72 60.58
N CYS A 10 -19.47 -22.59 61.24
CA CYS A 10 -19.81 -21.34 60.55
C CYS A 10 -18.67 -20.84 59.66
N ILE A 11 -17.43 -20.87 60.14
CA ILE A 11 -16.25 -20.48 59.35
C ILE A 11 -16.05 -21.43 58.17
N LEU A 12 -16.19 -22.74 58.36
CA LEU A 12 -16.12 -23.74 57.29
C LEU A 12 -17.23 -23.55 56.25
N ILE A 13 -18.45 -23.23 56.69
CA ILE A 13 -19.58 -22.96 55.79
C ILE A 13 -19.32 -21.68 54.98
N ILE A 14 -18.83 -20.61 55.61
CA ILE A 14 -18.45 -19.37 54.92
C ILE A 14 -17.30 -19.64 53.94
N PHE A 15 -16.32 -20.46 54.32
CA PHE A 15 -15.21 -20.86 53.48
C PHE A 15 -15.67 -21.68 52.26
N VAL A 16 -16.54 -22.68 52.46
CA VAL A 16 -17.13 -23.49 51.39
C VAL A 16 -18.00 -22.63 50.48
N PHE A 17 -18.76 -21.70 51.03
CA PHE A 17 -19.58 -20.76 50.25
C PHE A 17 -18.72 -19.80 49.42
N LEU A 18 -17.61 -19.30 50.00
CA LEU A 18 -16.59 -18.53 49.27
C LEU A 18 -15.96 -19.37 48.16
N LEU A 19 -15.63 -20.63 48.41
CA LEU A 19 -15.03 -21.54 47.42
C LEU A 19 -15.99 -21.84 46.25
N LEU A 20 -17.26 -22.10 46.56
CA LEU A 20 -18.33 -22.29 45.58
C LEU A 20 -18.61 -21.02 44.77
N SER A 21 -18.60 -19.86 45.45
CA SER A 21 -18.67 -18.54 44.80
C SER A 21 -17.49 -18.34 43.84
N MET A 22 -16.25 -18.65 44.25
CA MET A 22 -15.07 -18.55 43.39
C MET A 22 -15.16 -19.49 42.17
N LEU A 23 -15.70 -20.70 42.33
CA LEU A 23 -15.96 -21.64 41.23
C LEU A 23 -16.98 -21.09 40.23
N SER A 24 -18.02 -20.39 40.69
CA SER A 24 -18.99 -19.74 39.81
C SER A 24 -18.40 -18.53 39.06
N PHE A 25 -17.51 -17.77 39.72
CA PHE A 25 -16.79 -16.65 39.12
C PHE A 25 -15.72 -17.09 38.13
N LYS A 26 -15.14 -18.28 38.30
CA LYS A 26 -14.15 -18.84 37.36
C LYS A 26 -14.66 -18.83 35.93
N ASN A 27 -15.91 -19.22 35.69
CA ASN A 27 -16.48 -19.23 34.33
C ASN A 27 -16.67 -17.83 33.74
N VAL A 28 -17.00 -16.83 34.57
CA VAL A 28 -17.16 -15.43 34.14
C VAL A 28 -15.79 -14.82 33.84
N ILE A 29 -14.82 -15.05 34.71
CA ILE A 29 -13.44 -14.60 34.56
C ILE A 29 -12.79 -15.27 33.35
N ASP A 30 -12.94 -16.59 33.19
CA ASP A 30 -12.45 -17.33 32.04
C ASP A 30 -13.12 -16.87 30.76
N ASN A 31 -14.43 -16.56 30.73
CA ASN A 31 -15.06 -16.01 29.54
C ASN A 31 -14.58 -14.59 29.20
N TYR A 32 -14.33 -13.74 30.22
CA TYR A 32 -13.75 -12.41 30.02
C TYR A 32 -12.31 -12.51 29.48
N PHE A 33 -11.46 -13.33 30.11
CA PHE A 33 -10.10 -13.54 29.64
C PHE A 33 -10.07 -14.25 28.30
N LYS A 34 -10.89 -15.27 28.03
CA LYS A 34 -10.99 -15.91 26.70
C LYS A 34 -11.38 -14.92 25.59
N ARG A 35 -12.05 -13.81 25.94
CA ARG A 35 -12.41 -12.71 25.04
C ARG A 35 -11.31 -11.64 24.90
N VAL A 36 -10.46 -11.45 25.92
CA VAL A 36 -9.40 -10.43 25.97
C VAL A 36 -8.01 -11.00 25.66
N ASN A 37 -7.68 -12.23 26.09
CA ASN A 37 -6.50 -12.99 25.70
C ASN A 37 -6.53 -14.51 26.05
N LYS A 38 -5.90 -15.36 25.24
CA LYS A 38 -5.86 -16.84 25.39
C LYS A 38 -5.13 -17.41 26.64
N ASN A 39 -4.70 -16.58 27.59
CA ASN A 39 -3.81 -17.00 28.66
C ASN A 39 -4.55 -17.44 29.92
N TYR A 40 -4.82 -18.76 30.02
CA TYR A 40 -5.50 -19.44 31.13
C TYR A 40 -4.77 -19.39 32.50
N ILE A 41 -3.60 -18.76 32.57
CA ILE A 41 -2.75 -18.73 33.79
C ILE A 41 -3.20 -17.63 34.77
N ILE A 42 -3.89 -16.60 34.30
CA ILE A 42 -4.25 -15.43 35.14
C ILE A 42 -5.34 -15.78 36.16
N THR A 43 -6.40 -16.48 35.72
CA THR A 43 -7.52 -16.89 36.58
C THR A 43 -7.10 -17.68 37.83
N PRO A 44 -6.29 -18.77 37.73
CA PRO A 44 -5.87 -19.51 38.91
C PRO A 44 -4.98 -18.69 39.86
N LEU A 45 -4.14 -17.78 39.35
CA LEU A 45 -3.32 -16.91 40.20
C LEU A 45 -4.16 -15.94 41.04
N ILE A 46 -5.23 -15.38 40.46
CA ILE A 46 -6.19 -14.55 41.21
C ILE A 46 -6.86 -15.35 42.32
N VAL A 47 -7.30 -16.58 42.02
CA VAL A 47 -7.91 -17.48 43.01
C VAL A 47 -6.93 -17.80 44.15
N ILE A 48 -5.67 -18.08 43.82
CA ILE A 48 -4.62 -18.30 44.82
C ILE A 48 -4.44 -17.07 45.71
N SER A 49 -4.37 -15.85 45.15
CA SER A 49 -4.28 -14.61 45.93
C SER A 49 -5.45 -14.43 46.90
N VAL A 50 -6.69 -14.71 46.46
CA VAL A 50 -7.88 -14.60 47.32
C VAL A 50 -7.85 -15.64 48.43
N ILE A 51 -7.47 -16.89 48.13
CA ILE A 51 -7.32 -17.94 49.13
C ILE A 51 -6.26 -17.55 50.18
N LEU A 52 -5.13 -16.99 49.76
CA LEU A 52 -4.08 -16.52 50.68
C LEU A 52 -4.57 -15.40 51.61
N ILE A 53 -5.39 -14.47 51.10
CA ILE A 53 -6.01 -13.43 51.91
C ILE A 53 -6.96 -14.06 52.94
N ILE A 54 -7.78 -15.03 52.54
CA ILE A 54 -8.68 -15.74 53.45
C ILE A 54 -7.89 -16.51 54.52
N ILE A 55 -6.84 -17.23 54.13
CA ILE A 55 -5.94 -17.94 55.06
C ILE A 55 -5.30 -16.98 56.04
N SER A 56 -4.92 -15.77 55.60
CA SER A 56 -4.38 -14.74 56.49
C SER A 56 -5.32 -14.41 57.65
N PHE A 57 -6.62 -14.27 57.42
CA PHE A 57 -7.58 -13.99 58.49
C PHE A 57 -7.85 -15.21 59.40
N LEU A 58 -7.62 -16.42 58.91
CA LEU A 58 -7.77 -17.66 59.69
C LEU A 58 -6.49 -18.02 60.46
N SER A 59 -5.32 -17.57 60.02
CA SER A 59 -4.04 -18.00 60.53
C SER A 59 -3.80 -17.69 62.02
N PRO A 60 -4.23 -16.54 62.60
CA PRO A 60 -4.12 -16.32 64.04
C PRO A 60 -4.80 -17.39 64.87
N TYR A 61 -6.03 -17.78 64.48
CA TYR A 61 -6.81 -18.79 65.19
C TYR A 61 -6.10 -20.17 65.23
N TYR A 62 -5.39 -20.54 64.16
CA TYR A 62 -4.71 -21.83 64.06
C TYR A 62 -3.31 -21.83 64.70
N PHE A 63 -2.56 -20.72 64.62
CA PHE A 63 -1.15 -20.68 65.02
C PHE A 63 -0.87 -20.16 66.44
N THR A 64 -1.82 -19.49 67.11
CA THR A 64 -1.60 -18.95 68.47
C THR A 64 -2.16 -19.83 69.60
N LYS A 65 -2.65 -21.04 69.30
CA LYS A 65 -3.19 -21.94 70.34
C LYS A 65 -2.07 -22.66 71.10
N LYS A 66 -2.02 -22.50 72.43
CA LYS A 66 -1.32 -23.42 73.35
C LYS A 66 -2.27 -24.35 74.12
N GLU A 67 -3.49 -23.88 74.44
CA GLU A 67 -4.70 -24.64 74.76
C GLU A 67 -5.90 -23.78 74.29
N ILE A 68 -7.00 -24.41 73.90
CA ILE A 68 -8.05 -23.78 73.07
C ILE A 68 -9.05 -23.01 73.95
N GLY A 69 -8.94 -21.68 74.05
CA GLY A 69 -10.10 -20.81 74.38
C GLY A 69 -10.05 -19.87 75.57
N GLU A 70 -8.93 -19.22 75.89
CA GLU A 70 -9.00 -17.97 76.66
C GLU A 70 -9.14 -16.78 75.70
N SER A 71 -10.24 -16.06 75.85
CA SER A 71 -10.59 -14.88 75.08
C SER A 71 -9.51 -13.81 75.19
N LEU A 72 -9.13 -13.22 74.06
CA LEU A 72 -8.23 -12.05 73.98
C LEU A 72 -8.74 -10.93 74.90
N VAL A 73 -8.05 -10.69 76.03
CA VAL A 73 -8.27 -9.53 76.90
C VAL A 73 -7.24 -8.46 76.53
N PHE A 74 -7.70 -7.23 76.28
CA PHE A 74 -6.89 -6.14 75.74
C PHE A 74 -6.52 -5.09 76.83
N ASP A 75 -5.21 -4.96 77.15
CA ASP A 75 -4.59 -3.97 78.08
C ASP A 75 -3.25 -3.43 77.48
N ALA A 76 -2.58 -2.43 78.07
CA ALA A 76 -1.33 -1.77 77.62
C ALA A 76 -0.13 -2.71 77.35
N THR A 77 -0.24 -4.01 77.65
CA THR A 77 0.67 -5.11 77.26
C THR A 77 0.38 -5.69 75.85
N THR A 78 -0.67 -5.20 75.16
CA THR A 78 -1.19 -5.67 73.85
C THR A 78 -0.29 -5.43 72.63
N GLY A 79 0.85 -4.73 72.78
CA GLY A 79 1.84 -4.60 71.70
C GLY A 79 2.30 -5.95 71.15
N TRP A 80 2.47 -6.94 72.03
CA TRP A 80 2.90 -8.31 71.67
C TRP A 80 1.82 -9.08 70.89
N THR A 81 0.55 -8.75 71.12
CA THR A 81 -0.58 -9.31 70.39
C THR A 81 -0.63 -8.76 68.96
N GLY A 82 -0.38 -7.46 68.79
CA GLY A 82 -0.22 -6.83 67.49
C GLY A 82 0.95 -7.43 66.69
N ASP A 83 2.09 -7.65 67.34
CA ASP A 83 3.27 -8.27 66.73
C ASP A 83 3.02 -9.73 66.31
N THR A 84 2.26 -10.48 67.12
CA THR A 84 1.89 -11.86 66.80
C THR A 84 0.91 -11.94 65.63
N LEU A 85 -0.13 -11.08 65.62
CA LEU A 85 -1.07 -10.99 64.51
C LEU A 85 -0.36 -10.55 63.22
N GLY A 86 0.44 -9.50 63.28
CA GLY A 86 1.24 -9.02 62.15
C GLY A 86 2.21 -10.09 61.63
N GLY A 87 2.95 -10.76 62.51
CA GLY A 87 3.91 -11.79 62.14
C GLY A 87 3.30 -13.01 61.45
N ILE A 88 2.07 -13.37 61.79
CA ILE A 88 1.37 -14.55 61.23
C ILE A 88 0.51 -14.18 60.03
N MET A 89 -0.13 -13.00 60.02
CA MET A 89 -1.02 -12.57 58.93
C MET A 89 -0.25 -11.99 57.74
N ASN A 90 0.78 -11.17 58.00
CA ASN A 90 1.49 -10.42 56.97
C ASN A 90 2.17 -11.29 55.92
N PRO A 91 2.78 -12.47 56.22
CA PRO A 91 3.38 -13.30 55.19
C PRO A 91 2.38 -13.74 54.10
N PHE A 92 1.15 -14.08 54.49
CA PHE A 92 0.09 -14.46 53.53
C PHE A 92 -0.41 -13.26 52.73
N ILE A 93 -0.60 -12.11 53.37
CA ILE A 93 -0.99 -10.86 52.69
C ILE A 93 0.11 -10.41 51.72
N ALA A 94 1.38 -10.49 52.14
CA ALA A 94 2.52 -10.16 51.32
C ALA A 94 2.65 -11.09 50.10
N LEU A 95 2.43 -12.39 50.28
CA LEU A 95 2.45 -13.35 49.17
C LEU A 95 1.28 -13.12 48.21
N ALA A 96 0.08 -12.84 48.73
CA ALA A 96 -1.07 -12.46 47.91
C ALA A 96 -0.80 -11.17 47.12
N GLY A 97 -0.22 -10.16 47.78
CA GLY A 97 0.17 -8.88 47.17
C GLY A 97 1.25 -9.04 46.10
N ALA A 98 2.25 -9.90 46.33
CA ALA A 98 3.28 -10.21 45.34
C ALA A 98 2.70 -10.89 44.10
N VAL A 99 1.77 -11.84 44.27
CA VAL A 99 1.07 -12.51 43.16
C VAL A 99 0.20 -11.52 42.39
N LEU A 100 -0.56 -10.66 43.07
CA LEU A 100 -1.38 -9.62 42.42
C LEU A 100 -0.51 -8.62 41.65
N THR A 101 0.61 -8.19 42.24
CA THR A 101 1.58 -7.29 41.59
C THR A 101 2.18 -7.94 40.35
N PHE A 102 2.55 -9.23 40.42
CA PHE A 102 3.03 -9.98 39.26
C PHE A 102 1.97 -10.06 38.15
N ILE A 103 0.71 -10.36 38.48
CA ILE A 103 -0.40 -10.37 37.53
C ILE A 103 -0.54 -8.99 36.86
N ALA A 104 -0.49 -7.91 37.63
CA ALA A 104 -0.60 -6.55 37.11
C ALA A 104 0.51 -6.25 36.10
N PHE A 105 1.76 -6.55 36.42
CA PHE A 105 2.89 -6.40 35.49
C PHE A 105 2.77 -7.30 34.26
N TYR A 106 2.27 -8.52 34.41
CA TYR A 106 2.09 -9.44 33.30
C TYR A 106 1.01 -8.96 32.31
N ILE A 107 -0.13 -8.48 32.82
CA ILE A 107 -1.18 -7.87 32.00
C ILE A 107 -0.65 -6.61 31.32
N GLN A 108 0.10 -5.78 32.04
CA GLN A 108 0.73 -4.59 31.47
C GLN A 108 1.70 -4.93 30.33
N LYS A 109 2.50 -5.99 30.49
CA LYS A 109 3.42 -6.48 29.44
C LYS A 109 2.66 -6.90 28.19
N ILE A 110 1.59 -7.68 28.34
CA ILE A 110 0.74 -8.10 27.22
C ILE A 110 0.15 -6.89 26.49
N ALA A 111 -0.42 -5.94 27.24
CA ALA A 111 -0.97 -4.71 26.68
C ALA A 111 0.10 -3.91 25.93
N ASN A 112 1.33 -3.85 26.47
CA ASN A 112 2.47 -3.20 25.81
C ASN A 112 2.88 -3.90 24.51
N ASP A 113 2.84 -5.24 24.45
CA ASP A 113 3.13 -6.00 23.24
C ASP A 113 2.09 -5.72 22.14
N ASP A 114 0.80 -5.66 22.50
CA ASP A 114 -0.29 -5.29 21.59
C ASP A 114 -0.15 -3.84 21.09
N ILE A 115 0.13 -2.90 22.00
CA ILE A 115 0.40 -1.48 21.66
C ILE A 115 1.60 -1.39 20.70
N LYS A 116 2.65 -2.18 20.92
CA LYS A 116 3.85 -2.17 20.08
C LYS A 116 3.55 -2.67 18.66
N ASN A 117 2.68 -3.68 18.52
CA ASN A 117 2.24 -4.15 17.21
C ASN A 117 1.33 -3.13 16.53
N GLN A 118 0.40 -2.51 17.26
CA GLN A 118 -0.45 -1.44 16.73
C GLN A 118 0.39 -0.24 16.27
N PHE A 119 1.44 0.11 17.01
CA PHE A 119 2.37 1.18 16.64
C PHE A 119 3.11 0.88 15.33
N LYS A 120 3.54 -0.38 15.10
CA LYS A 120 4.16 -0.78 13.82
C LYS A 120 3.19 -0.62 12.66
N ILE A 121 1.93 -1.00 12.84
CA ILE A 121 0.88 -0.85 11.81
C ILE A 121 0.63 0.63 11.53
N GLN A 122 0.50 1.47 12.56
CA GLN A 122 0.33 2.91 12.40
C GLN A 122 1.53 3.57 11.71
N GLN A 123 2.75 3.18 12.05
CA GLN A 123 3.96 3.67 11.39
C GLN A 123 3.97 3.29 9.91
N PHE A 124 3.56 2.05 9.60
CA PHE A 124 3.39 1.59 8.23
C PHE A 124 2.34 2.41 7.47
N GLU A 125 1.15 2.59 8.05
CA GLU A 125 0.06 3.37 7.44
C GLU A 125 0.49 4.82 7.18
N SER A 126 1.12 5.45 8.16
CA SER A 126 1.65 6.82 8.04
C SER A 126 2.65 6.94 6.89
N GLN A 127 3.62 6.03 6.81
CA GLN A 127 4.59 6.00 5.71
C GLN A 127 3.91 5.72 4.35
N PHE A 128 2.95 4.80 4.30
CA PHE A 128 2.20 4.51 3.08
C PHE A 128 1.42 5.73 2.58
N TYR A 129 0.67 6.41 3.45
CA TYR A 129 -0.09 7.60 3.07
C TYR A 129 0.81 8.77 2.68
N GLU A 130 1.99 8.88 3.27
CA GLU A 130 2.98 9.86 2.85
C GLU A 130 3.53 9.56 1.44
N MET A 131 3.84 8.29 1.15
CA MET A 131 4.19 7.88 -0.22
C MET A 131 3.04 8.15 -1.19
N LEU A 132 1.79 7.91 -0.80
CA LEU A 132 0.62 8.21 -1.62
C LEU A 132 0.52 9.72 -1.93
N ARG A 133 0.78 10.57 -0.93
CA ARG A 133 0.82 12.03 -1.09
C ARG A 133 1.93 12.45 -2.05
N LEU A 134 3.15 11.95 -1.86
CA LEU A 134 4.29 12.23 -2.74
C LEU A 134 4.04 11.76 -4.17
N HIS A 135 3.36 10.62 -4.38
CA HIS A 135 2.96 10.18 -5.71
C HIS A 135 2.02 11.17 -6.39
N LYS A 136 1.01 11.68 -5.66
CA LYS A 136 0.10 12.72 -6.16
C LYS A 136 0.83 14.02 -6.47
N GLU A 137 1.80 14.41 -5.65
CA GLU A 137 2.65 15.59 -5.87
C GLU A 137 3.50 15.45 -7.12
N ASN A 138 4.17 14.30 -7.31
CA ASN A 138 4.92 13.99 -8.54
C ASN A 138 4.05 14.16 -9.80
N ILE A 139 2.78 13.75 -9.75
CA ILE A 139 1.84 13.93 -10.87
C ILE A 139 1.51 15.42 -11.05
N ASN A 140 1.19 16.15 -9.98
CA ASN A 140 0.83 17.57 -10.05
C ASN A 140 1.99 18.45 -10.55
N GLU A 141 3.22 18.07 -10.24
CA GLU A 141 4.44 18.73 -10.72
C GLU A 141 4.78 18.40 -12.18
N MET A 142 4.17 17.35 -12.77
CA MET A 142 4.37 17.05 -14.18
C MET A 142 3.84 18.18 -15.05
N LYS A 143 4.77 18.91 -15.67
CA LYS A 143 4.47 20.00 -16.59
C LYS A 143 5.28 19.84 -17.87
N ILE A 144 4.63 20.11 -18.98
CA ILE A 144 5.28 20.24 -20.29
C ILE A 144 4.88 21.60 -20.86
N SER A 145 5.89 22.45 -21.06
CA SER A 145 5.74 23.72 -21.75
C SER A 145 5.57 23.47 -23.23
N GLY A 146 4.39 23.81 -23.73
CA GLY A 146 4.02 23.73 -25.13
C GLY A 146 4.02 25.09 -25.82
N TYR A 147 3.54 25.08 -27.05
CA TYR A 147 3.32 26.26 -27.87
C TYR A 147 1.84 26.31 -28.26
N ASP A 148 1.18 27.45 -28.09
CA ASP A 148 -0.17 27.72 -28.62
C ASP A 148 -0.10 28.92 -29.55
N SER A 149 -0.81 28.84 -30.67
CA SER A 149 -1.02 29.98 -31.56
C SER A 149 -2.45 30.48 -31.37
N VAL A 150 -2.59 31.71 -30.85
CA VAL A 150 -3.87 32.41 -30.85
C VAL A 150 -3.96 33.16 -32.16
N THR A 151 -4.98 32.84 -32.96
CA THR A 151 -5.27 33.54 -34.21
C THR A 151 -6.44 34.48 -33.93
N GLN A 152 -6.21 35.79 -33.98
CA GLN A 152 -7.26 36.80 -33.95
C GLN A 152 -7.50 37.28 -35.38
N GLU A 153 -8.72 37.07 -35.87
CA GLU A 153 -9.16 37.54 -37.18
C GLU A 153 -9.95 38.83 -37.00
N ARG A 154 -9.45 39.92 -37.58
CA ARG A 154 -10.19 41.18 -37.65
C ARG A 154 -11.04 41.13 -38.91
N LEU A 155 -12.36 41.11 -38.75
CA LEU A 155 -13.32 41.03 -39.85
C LEU A 155 -13.80 42.44 -40.24
N ASN A 156 -14.07 42.67 -41.52
CA ASN A 156 -14.78 43.88 -41.98
C ASN A 156 -16.28 43.78 -41.67
N HIS A 157 -17.02 44.86 -41.96
CA HIS A 157 -18.48 44.92 -41.79
C HIS A 157 -19.25 43.89 -42.65
N ARG A 158 -18.61 43.30 -43.68
CA ARG A 158 -19.15 42.21 -44.51
C ARG A 158 -18.69 40.82 -44.08
N LYS A 159 -18.01 40.69 -42.93
CA LYS A 159 -17.41 39.45 -42.40
C LYS A 159 -16.29 38.86 -43.26
N GLU A 160 -15.58 39.67 -44.04
CA GLU A 160 -14.34 39.25 -44.71
C GLU A 160 -13.13 39.57 -43.83
N ILE A 161 -12.12 38.70 -43.86
CA ILE A 161 -10.91 38.83 -43.05
C ILE A 161 -10.06 39.99 -43.57
N LEU A 162 -9.94 41.06 -42.77
CA LEU A 162 -9.07 42.21 -43.03
C LEU A 162 -7.64 41.95 -42.58
N GLU A 163 -7.47 41.34 -41.41
CA GLU A 163 -6.17 41.17 -40.78
C GLU A 163 -6.18 39.92 -39.89
N ILE A 164 -5.10 39.13 -39.95
CA ILE A 164 -4.91 37.96 -39.09
C ILE A 164 -3.73 38.23 -38.17
N THR A 165 -4.00 38.55 -36.91
CA THR A 165 -2.95 38.71 -35.89
C THR A 165 -2.69 37.36 -35.23
N ARG A 166 -1.43 36.91 -35.24
CA ARG A 166 -1.01 35.67 -34.58
C ARG A 166 -0.20 36.00 -33.33
N SER A 167 -0.77 35.74 -32.15
CA SER A 167 -0.02 35.81 -30.89
C SER A 167 0.42 34.41 -30.45
N HIS A 168 1.61 34.34 -29.85
CA HIS A 168 2.19 33.10 -29.36
C HIS A 168 2.03 33.07 -27.84
N ASN A 169 1.25 32.13 -27.33
CA ASN A 169 1.11 31.90 -25.90
C ASN A 169 1.77 30.57 -25.53
N THR A 170 2.44 30.53 -24.38
CA THR A 170 2.92 29.27 -23.82
C THR A 170 1.72 28.53 -23.22
N LYS A 171 1.40 27.34 -23.74
CA LYS A 171 0.41 26.46 -23.11
C LYS A 171 1.11 25.43 -22.28
N ILE A 172 0.72 25.33 -21.03
CA ILE A 172 1.23 24.31 -20.11
C ILE A 172 0.26 23.13 -20.14
N ILE A 173 0.77 21.95 -20.46
CA ILE A 173 0.05 20.70 -20.21
C ILE A 173 0.56 20.19 -18.87
N GLU A 174 -0.36 19.94 -17.94
CA GLU A 174 -0.02 19.59 -16.57
C GLU A 174 -0.86 18.43 -16.02
N GLY A 175 -0.32 17.77 -14.99
CA GLY A 175 -0.98 16.68 -14.29
C GLY A 175 -1.27 15.49 -15.21
N ARG A 176 -2.44 14.88 -15.02
CA ARG A 176 -2.85 13.66 -15.74
C ARG A 176 -2.94 13.82 -17.25
N LYS A 177 -3.20 15.03 -17.77
CA LYS A 177 -3.30 15.30 -19.22
C LYS A 177 -1.96 15.10 -19.94
N VAL A 178 -0.85 15.14 -19.20
CA VAL A 178 0.49 14.84 -19.72
C VAL A 178 0.54 13.40 -20.23
N PHE A 179 -0.03 12.44 -19.48
CA PHE A 179 -0.04 11.02 -19.87
C PHE A 179 -0.83 10.76 -21.15
N VAL A 180 -1.96 11.44 -21.34
CA VAL A 180 -2.73 11.38 -22.60
C VAL A 180 -1.86 11.75 -23.80
N SER A 181 -1.11 12.84 -23.67
CA SER A 181 -0.24 13.32 -24.73
C SER A 181 0.97 12.41 -24.96
N MET A 182 1.53 11.85 -23.88
CA MET A 182 2.61 10.86 -23.91
C MET A 182 2.20 9.57 -24.64
N VAL A 183 0.99 9.07 -24.39
CA VAL A 183 0.45 7.88 -25.10
C VAL A 183 0.37 8.16 -26.60
N VAL A 184 -0.18 9.31 -27.00
CA VAL A 184 -0.25 9.73 -28.42
C VAL A 184 1.14 9.81 -29.03
N GLU A 185 2.08 10.44 -28.33
CA GLU A 185 3.46 10.56 -28.81
C GLU A 185 4.15 9.20 -28.99
N LEU A 186 4.00 8.27 -28.03
CA LEU A 186 4.57 6.92 -28.12
C LEU A 186 4.00 6.14 -29.32
N ILE A 187 2.69 6.22 -29.54
CA ILE A 187 2.02 5.60 -30.69
C ILE A 187 2.57 6.18 -32.00
N CYS A 188 2.67 7.51 -32.09
CA CYS A 188 3.25 8.16 -33.26
C CYS A 188 4.73 7.80 -33.47
N CYS A 189 5.54 7.65 -32.39
CA CYS A 189 6.92 7.19 -32.50
C CYS A 189 7.00 5.86 -33.24
N TYR A 190 6.16 4.90 -32.88
CA TYR A 190 6.13 3.60 -33.55
C TYR A 190 5.67 3.72 -35.00
N GLU A 191 4.61 4.48 -35.28
CA GLU A 191 4.10 4.67 -36.64
C GLU A 191 5.14 5.31 -37.58
N PHE A 192 5.93 6.27 -37.09
CA PHE A 192 7.03 6.85 -37.85
C PHE A 192 8.17 5.85 -38.07
N LEU A 193 8.50 5.01 -37.08
CA LEU A 193 9.49 3.95 -37.25
C LEU A 193 9.04 2.91 -38.28
N GLU A 194 7.77 2.54 -38.29
CA GLU A 194 7.20 1.62 -39.28
C GLU A 194 7.32 2.19 -40.71
N LEU A 195 7.04 3.49 -40.89
CA LEU A 195 7.22 4.19 -42.16
C LEU A 195 8.69 4.24 -42.61
N ILE A 196 9.62 4.51 -41.69
CA ILE A 196 11.04 4.50 -42.03
C ILE A 196 11.47 3.08 -42.41
N ASN A 197 11.09 2.09 -41.61
CA ASN A 197 11.37 0.67 -41.84
C ASN A 197 10.81 0.20 -43.19
N SER A 198 9.61 0.64 -43.61
CA SER A 198 9.03 0.25 -44.91
C SER A 198 9.83 0.75 -46.12
N THR A 199 10.59 1.84 -45.96
CA THR A 199 11.49 2.36 -47.01
C THR A 199 12.94 1.90 -46.86
N TRP A 200 13.28 1.27 -45.73
CA TRP A 200 14.63 0.80 -45.45
C TRP A 200 14.97 -0.50 -46.21
N LYS A 201 16.27 -0.73 -46.43
CA LYS A 201 16.78 -1.88 -47.19
C LYS A 201 16.49 -3.21 -46.49
N ILE A 202 16.70 -3.25 -45.18
CA ILE A 202 16.49 -4.44 -44.33
C ILE A 202 15.25 -4.16 -43.46
N LYS A 203 14.31 -5.10 -43.39
CA LYS A 203 13.14 -4.92 -42.53
C LYS A 203 13.45 -5.45 -41.13
N HIS A 204 13.28 -4.59 -40.13
CA HIS A 204 13.36 -4.99 -38.73
C HIS A 204 12.02 -5.52 -38.22
N GLU A 205 12.08 -6.41 -37.23
CA GLU A 205 10.90 -6.99 -36.59
C GLU A 205 10.09 -5.95 -35.82
N LYS A 206 8.78 -6.16 -35.74
CA LYS A 206 7.85 -5.23 -35.08
C LYS A 206 8.16 -5.03 -33.60
N ASP A 207 8.55 -6.08 -32.88
CA ASP A 207 8.87 -6.03 -31.45
C ASP A 207 10.13 -5.19 -31.18
N ASP A 208 11.16 -5.34 -32.02
CA ASP A 208 12.39 -4.55 -31.89
C ASP A 208 12.15 -3.07 -32.23
N LEU A 209 11.30 -2.78 -33.22
CA LEU A 209 10.85 -1.42 -33.51
C LEU A 209 10.02 -0.82 -32.36
N LEU A 210 9.18 -1.59 -31.68
CA LEU A 210 8.43 -1.12 -30.51
C LEU A 210 9.36 -0.74 -29.35
N LYS A 211 10.36 -1.56 -29.07
CA LYS A 211 11.38 -1.27 -28.05
C LYS A 211 12.18 -0.02 -28.42
N LEU A 212 12.55 0.13 -29.70
CA LEU A 212 13.22 1.34 -30.18
C LEU A 212 12.30 2.57 -30.09
N ALA A 213 11.01 2.44 -30.41
CA ALA A 213 10.02 3.51 -30.25
C ALA A 213 9.94 3.99 -28.81
N TYR A 214 9.88 3.05 -27.85
CA TYR A 214 9.85 3.36 -26.43
C TYR A 214 11.14 4.07 -25.98
N ARG A 215 12.32 3.62 -26.45
CA ARG A 215 13.60 4.30 -26.15
C ARG A 215 13.64 5.73 -26.68
N ILE A 216 13.18 5.97 -27.91
CA ILE A 216 13.11 7.32 -28.49
C ILE A 216 12.11 8.18 -27.71
N PHE A 217 10.95 7.64 -27.35
CA PHE A 217 9.96 8.33 -26.54
C PHE A 217 10.50 8.69 -25.14
N PHE A 218 11.23 7.77 -24.51
CA PHE A 218 11.71 7.93 -23.14
C PHE A 218 12.95 8.83 -23.06
N PHE A 219 14.00 8.56 -23.84
CA PHE A 219 15.25 9.33 -23.80
C PHE A 219 15.26 10.54 -24.74
N GLY A 220 14.38 10.57 -25.73
CA GLY A 220 14.34 11.60 -26.76
C GLY A 220 15.22 11.27 -27.96
N SER A 221 14.77 11.68 -29.16
CA SER A 221 15.39 11.32 -30.45
C SER A 221 16.85 11.76 -30.62
N ASN A 222 17.34 12.68 -29.81
CA ASN A 222 18.70 13.19 -29.88
C ASN A 222 19.65 12.48 -28.90
N SER A 223 19.12 11.61 -28.02
CA SER A 223 19.91 10.93 -27.00
C SER A 223 20.80 9.84 -27.61
N ASP A 224 21.98 9.69 -27.05
CA ASP A 224 22.91 8.61 -27.37
C ASP A 224 22.50 7.27 -26.74
N LEU A 225 21.53 7.28 -25.83
CA LEU A 225 20.97 6.08 -25.18
C LEU A 225 19.98 5.31 -26.08
N ILE A 226 19.69 5.81 -27.28
CA ILE A 226 18.91 5.11 -28.30
C ILE A 226 19.81 4.08 -28.98
N VAL A 227 19.93 2.91 -28.36
CA VAL A 227 20.72 1.76 -28.83
C VAL A 227 19.86 0.50 -28.91
N SER A 228 20.24 -0.44 -29.78
CA SER A 228 19.59 -1.73 -29.94
C SER A 228 20.60 -2.76 -30.43
N ASP A 229 20.66 -3.93 -29.80
CA ASP A 229 21.57 -5.01 -30.21
C ASP A 229 21.11 -5.70 -31.51
N LYS A 230 19.85 -5.47 -31.92
CA LYS A 230 19.21 -6.12 -33.07
C LYS A 230 18.92 -5.18 -34.24
N ILE A 231 19.15 -3.88 -34.07
CA ILE A 231 18.90 -2.88 -35.12
C ILE A 231 20.22 -2.16 -35.39
N GLU A 232 20.65 -2.18 -36.64
CA GLU A 232 21.88 -1.56 -37.09
C GLU A 232 21.96 -0.05 -36.81
N ASP A 233 23.16 0.42 -36.45
CA ASP A 233 23.41 1.82 -36.12
C ASP A 233 23.06 2.78 -37.26
N ASP A 234 23.23 2.36 -38.52
CA ASP A 234 22.92 3.19 -39.68
C ASP A 234 21.42 3.45 -39.82
N PHE A 235 20.57 2.47 -39.48
CA PHE A 235 19.13 2.67 -39.37
C PHE A 235 18.82 3.67 -38.25
N ILE A 236 19.43 3.51 -37.08
CA ILE A 236 19.23 4.42 -35.94
C ILE A 236 19.63 5.85 -36.31
N LYS A 237 20.75 6.05 -37.02
CA LYS A 237 21.18 7.38 -37.51
C LYS A 237 20.14 8.00 -38.44
N GLU A 238 19.60 7.23 -39.39
CA GLU A 238 18.54 7.73 -40.27
C GLU A 238 17.25 8.06 -39.50
N VAL A 239 16.89 7.23 -38.52
CA VAL A 239 15.76 7.52 -37.61
C VAL A 239 15.96 8.84 -36.88
N LYS A 240 17.12 9.07 -36.25
CA LYS A 240 17.43 10.34 -35.55
C LYS A 240 17.27 11.54 -36.50
N LYS A 241 17.74 11.42 -37.74
CA LYS A 241 17.63 12.45 -38.78
C LYS A 241 16.18 12.71 -39.20
N GLN A 242 15.37 11.68 -39.41
CA GLN A 242 13.95 11.82 -39.79
C GLN A 242 13.13 12.41 -38.64
N PHE A 243 13.33 11.96 -37.41
CA PHE A 243 12.65 12.51 -36.23
C PHE A 243 12.97 13.99 -36.01
N LYS A 244 14.21 14.43 -36.30
CA LYS A 244 14.57 15.85 -36.31
C LYS A 244 13.75 16.65 -37.33
N LYS A 245 13.51 16.10 -38.53
CA LYS A 245 12.65 16.72 -39.56
C LYS A 245 11.19 16.77 -39.11
N TYR A 246 10.65 15.67 -38.57
CA TYR A 246 9.27 15.62 -38.08
C TYR A 246 9.04 16.62 -36.95
N ARG A 247 9.96 16.72 -35.99
CA ARG A 247 9.92 17.74 -34.94
C ARG A 247 9.94 19.16 -35.49
N LYS A 248 10.83 19.45 -36.45
CA LYS A 248 10.90 20.78 -37.07
C LYS A 248 9.58 21.13 -37.75
N ARG A 249 9.03 20.23 -38.57
CA ARG A 249 7.73 20.42 -39.23
C ARG A 249 6.59 20.62 -38.21
N HIS A 250 6.59 19.85 -37.13
CA HIS A 250 5.61 20.02 -36.06
C HIS A 250 5.72 21.40 -35.39
N ARG A 251 6.94 21.87 -35.10
CA ARG A 251 7.17 23.21 -34.54
C ARG A 251 6.71 24.31 -35.49
N ASP A 252 7.05 24.21 -36.78
CA ASP A 252 6.72 25.20 -37.80
C ASP A 252 5.20 25.27 -38.07
N SER A 253 4.46 24.20 -37.77
CA SER A 253 2.99 24.16 -37.86
C SER A 253 2.27 24.78 -36.64
N TYR A 254 3.00 25.18 -35.60
CA TYR A 254 2.47 25.74 -34.35
C TYR A 254 1.36 24.90 -33.70
N SER A 255 1.56 23.57 -33.62
CA SER A 255 0.61 22.63 -33.00
C SER A 255 -0.79 22.57 -33.64
N ARG A 256 -0.91 22.98 -34.91
CA ARG A 256 -2.04 22.54 -35.75
C ARG A 256 -1.98 21.03 -35.92
N LYS A 257 -3.13 20.37 -36.17
CA LYS A 257 -3.17 18.91 -36.43
C LYS A 257 -2.21 18.57 -37.58
N ASN A 258 -1.03 18.08 -37.23
CA ASN A 258 -0.08 17.62 -38.23
C ASN A 258 -0.46 16.22 -38.63
N VAL A 259 -1.03 16.15 -39.82
CA VAL A 259 -1.32 14.90 -40.48
C VAL A 259 -0.12 14.57 -41.36
N PHE A 260 0.62 13.53 -40.98
CA PHE A 260 1.70 13.00 -41.79
C PHE A 260 1.17 11.82 -42.61
N SER A 261 1.73 11.61 -43.81
CA SER A 261 1.45 10.40 -44.59
C SER A 261 2.19 9.24 -43.92
N GLY A 262 1.46 8.29 -43.35
CA GLY A 262 2.00 7.01 -42.89
C GLY A 262 1.93 5.96 -43.99
N LEU A 263 2.24 4.70 -43.64
CA LEU A 263 2.29 3.59 -44.59
C LEU A 263 0.91 3.28 -45.20
N ASN A 264 -0.08 2.99 -44.34
CA ASN A 264 -1.46 2.63 -44.74
C ASN A 264 -2.51 3.56 -44.13
N LYS A 265 -2.08 4.57 -43.37
CA LYS A 265 -2.96 5.52 -42.67
C LYS A 265 -2.25 6.84 -42.44
N LYS A 266 -3.05 7.86 -42.11
CA LYS A 266 -2.56 9.15 -41.64
C LYS A 266 -2.02 9.03 -40.21
N ILE A 267 -0.82 9.55 -39.98
CA ILE A 267 -0.23 9.67 -38.63
C ILE A 267 -0.67 11.02 -38.08
N GLU A 268 -1.51 11.00 -37.05
CA GLU A 268 -2.09 12.19 -36.43
C GLU A 268 -1.33 12.57 -35.16
N LEU A 269 -0.26 13.36 -35.31
CA LEU A 269 0.50 13.87 -34.18
C LEU A 269 -0.19 15.12 -33.61
N TYR A 270 -1.13 14.90 -32.70
CA TYR A 270 -1.88 15.95 -32.02
C TYR A 270 -1.38 16.17 -30.60
N ILE A 271 -0.21 16.81 -30.47
CA ILE A 271 0.34 17.25 -29.18
C ILE A 271 0.68 18.73 -29.22
N LYS A 272 0.63 19.39 -28.07
CA LYS A 272 0.86 20.84 -27.99
C LYS A 272 2.27 21.23 -27.55
N TYR A 273 3.20 20.29 -27.52
CA TYR A 273 4.61 20.54 -27.18
C TYR A 273 5.55 19.97 -28.25
N SER A 274 6.85 20.23 -28.11
CA SER A 274 7.86 19.69 -29.02
C SER A 274 7.94 18.16 -28.89
N PRO A 275 7.56 17.37 -29.90
CA PRO A 275 7.61 15.92 -29.81
C PRO A 275 9.04 15.38 -29.73
N PHE A 276 9.15 14.16 -29.25
CA PHE A 276 10.32 13.29 -29.24
C PHE A 276 11.47 13.82 -28.39
N THR A 277 11.24 14.77 -27.49
CA THR A 277 12.30 15.38 -26.66
C THR A 277 12.72 14.50 -25.49
N GLY A 278 11.99 13.42 -25.23
CA GLY A 278 12.23 12.54 -24.10
C GLY A 278 11.39 12.91 -22.88
N HIS A 279 11.04 11.87 -22.12
CA HIS A 279 10.23 11.94 -20.90
C HIS A 279 10.89 11.28 -19.69
N GLU A 280 12.15 10.86 -19.81
CA GLU A 280 12.93 10.18 -18.76
C GLU A 280 12.80 10.88 -17.40
N ASN A 281 13.02 12.19 -17.34
CA ASN A 281 12.96 12.92 -16.07
C ASN A 281 11.57 12.79 -15.42
N ARG A 282 10.48 12.92 -16.19
CA ARG A 282 9.12 12.86 -15.64
C ARG A 282 8.73 11.42 -15.28
N LEU A 283 8.84 10.52 -16.25
CA LEU A 283 8.40 9.14 -16.11
C LEU A 283 9.33 8.30 -15.22
N GLY A 284 10.63 8.59 -15.23
CA GLY A 284 11.61 7.90 -14.38
C GLY A 284 11.34 8.11 -12.90
N HIS A 285 11.11 9.36 -12.46
CA HIS A 285 10.73 9.65 -11.07
C HIS A 285 9.38 9.02 -10.72
N TYR A 286 8.39 9.16 -11.60
CA TYR A 286 7.05 8.60 -11.41
C TYR A 286 7.05 7.08 -11.25
N TYR A 287 7.67 6.33 -12.17
CA TYR A 287 7.71 4.87 -12.11
C TYR A 287 8.51 4.38 -10.91
N ARG A 288 9.65 5.00 -10.59
CA ARG A 288 10.47 4.63 -9.43
C ARG A 288 9.71 4.80 -8.12
N HIS A 289 8.97 5.90 -7.99
CA HIS A 289 8.16 6.15 -6.82
C HIS A 289 7.01 5.15 -6.72
N LEU A 290 6.24 4.97 -7.80
CA LEU A 290 5.13 4.02 -7.85
C LEU A 290 5.59 2.58 -7.51
N TYR A 291 6.70 2.14 -8.12
CA TYR A 291 7.30 0.83 -7.83
C TYR A 291 7.74 0.70 -6.38
N SER A 292 8.39 1.73 -5.83
CA SER A 292 8.84 1.75 -4.43
C SER A 292 7.66 1.66 -3.46
N THR A 293 6.55 2.35 -3.74
CA THR A 293 5.34 2.27 -2.89
C THR A 293 4.74 0.87 -2.90
N VAL A 294 4.65 0.24 -4.08
CA VAL A 294 4.14 -1.13 -4.19
C VAL A 294 5.04 -2.11 -3.46
N LYS A 295 6.35 -2.03 -3.72
CA LYS A 295 7.37 -2.86 -3.05
C LYS A 295 7.34 -2.68 -1.53
N TYR A 296 7.14 -1.46 -1.04
CA TYR A 296 7.04 -1.18 0.39
C TYR A 296 5.88 -1.95 1.04
N VAL A 297 4.68 -1.89 0.46
CA VAL A 297 3.50 -2.61 0.97
C VAL A 297 3.72 -4.13 0.90
N VAL A 298 4.23 -4.64 -0.22
CA VAL A 298 4.48 -6.08 -0.40
C VAL A 298 5.56 -6.60 0.57
N ASN A 299 6.58 -5.81 0.85
CA ASN A 299 7.59 -6.18 1.85
C ASN A 299 6.98 -6.27 3.26
N LYS A 300 6.05 -5.39 3.63
CA LYS A 300 5.37 -5.48 4.93
C LYS A 300 4.43 -6.68 5.05
N GLU A 301 3.84 -7.12 3.94
CA GLU A 301 3.14 -8.41 3.89
C GLU A 301 4.12 -9.57 4.14
N LYS A 302 5.26 -9.59 3.44
CA LYS A 302 6.28 -10.65 3.58
C LYS A 302 6.89 -10.72 4.97
N GLU A 303 7.05 -9.57 5.63
CA GLU A 303 7.49 -9.47 7.03
C GLU A 303 6.42 -9.98 8.04
N GLY A 304 5.20 -10.26 7.57
CA GLY A 304 4.09 -10.71 8.41
C GLY A 304 3.41 -9.58 9.20
N LEU A 305 3.71 -8.31 8.89
CA LEU A 305 3.09 -7.16 9.55
C LEU A 305 1.61 -7.00 9.13
N ILE A 306 1.31 -7.28 7.86
CA ILE A 306 -0.03 -7.23 7.29
C ILE A 306 -0.33 -8.51 6.51
N THR A 307 -1.61 -8.85 6.36
CA THR A 307 -2.05 -9.96 5.53
C THR A 307 -2.06 -9.58 4.05
N TYR A 308 -2.12 -10.58 3.17
CA TYR A 308 -2.28 -10.37 1.73
C TYR A 308 -3.56 -9.59 1.37
N ASP A 309 -4.67 -9.86 2.06
CA ASP A 309 -5.92 -9.12 1.80
C ASP A 309 -5.75 -7.64 2.15
N LYS A 310 -5.05 -7.34 3.25
CA LYS A 310 -4.74 -5.96 3.65
C LYS A 310 -3.79 -5.29 2.67
N SER A 311 -2.75 -5.98 2.19
CA SER A 311 -1.85 -5.42 1.18
C SER A 311 -2.61 -5.10 -0.11
N ARG A 312 -3.54 -5.96 -0.54
CA ARG A 312 -4.44 -5.71 -1.68
C ARG A 312 -5.35 -4.50 -1.47
N GLU A 313 -5.87 -4.28 -0.26
CA GLU A 313 -6.63 -3.06 0.07
C GLU A 313 -5.78 -1.79 -0.08
N TYR A 314 -4.57 -1.76 0.48
CA TYR A 314 -3.67 -0.60 0.34
C TYR A 314 -3.27 -0.33 -1.12
N LEU A 315 -2.92 -1.38 -1.86
CA LEU A 315 -2.57 -1.23 -3.28
C LEU A 315 -3.77 -0.83 -4.15
N LYS A 316 -4.99 -1.22 -3.77
CA LYS A 316 -6.21 -0.71 -4.39
C LYS A 316 -6.36 0.80 -4.17
N VAL A 317 -6.07 1.31 -2.96
CA VAL A 317 -6.06 2.76 -2.68
C VAL A 317 -5.04 3.47 -3.58
N LEU A 318 -3.81 2.96 -3.66
CA LEU A 318 -2.78 3.52 -4.56
C LEU A 318 -3.24 3.53 -6.02
N ARG A 319 -3.69 2.38 -6.52
CA ARG A 319 -4.16 2.23 -7.91
C ARG A 319 -5.36 3.11 -8.23
N SER A 320 -6.26 3.35 -7.27
CA SER A 320 -7.40 4.25 -7.46
C SER A 320 -6.99 5.70 -7.73
N GLN A 321 -5.76 6.09 -7.33
CA GLN A 321 -5.21 7.39 -7.66
C GLN A 321 -4.68 7.45 -9.10
N MET A 322 -4.45 6.34 -9.78
CA MET A 322 -3.91 6.32 -11.14
C MET A 322 -5.01 6.47 -12.19
N SER A 323 -4.80 7.31 -13.21
CA SER A 323 -5.72 7.39 -14.36
C SER A 323 -5.57 6.19 -15.29
N ASN A 324 -6.55 5.98 -16.16
CA ASN A 324 -6.50 4.93 -17.18
C ASN A 324 -5.28 5.09 -18.11
N ASP A 325 -4.92 6.34 -18.47
CA ASP A 325 -3.74 6.60 -19.32
C ASP A 325 -2.42 6.41 -18.56
N GLU A 326 -2.39 6.62 -17.23
CA GLU A 326 -1.26 6.25 -16.37
C GLU A 326 -1.05 4.73 -16.31
N GLN A 327 -2.13 3.95 -16.15
CA GLN A 327 -2.06 2.48 -16.19
C GLN A 327 -1.66 1.96 -17.58
N LEU A 328 -2.15 2.60 -18.65
CA LEU A 328 -1.72 2.31 -20.01
C LEU A 328 -0.22 2.58 -20.22
N MET A 329 0.28 3.72 -19.73
CA MET A 329 1.70 4.04 -19.79
C MET A 329 2.55 3.06 -18.97
N LEU A 330 2.07 2.63 -17.80
CA LEU A 330 2.72 1.58 -17.01
C LEU A 330 2.78 0.26 -17.76
N TYR A 331 1.70 -0.16 -18.44
CA TYR A 331 1.69 -1.37 -19.27
C TYR A 331 2.72 -1.28 -20.41
N TYR A 332 2.80 -0.14 -21.10
CA TYR A 332 3.84 0.07 -22.12
C TYR A 332 5.26 0.00 -21.52
N ASN A 333 5.49 0.63 -20.36
CA ASN A 333 6.77 0.55 -19.68
C ASN A 333 7.13 -0.90 -19.32
N TYR A 334 6.16 -1.68 -18.85
CA TYR A 334 6.33 -3.10 -18.53
C TYR A 334 6.67 -3.95 -19.77
N ARG A 335 5.85 -3.87 -20.83
CA ARG A 335 5.97 -4.77 -21.99
C ARG A 335 7.16 -4.44 -22.88
N ILE A 336 7.34 -3.17 -23.22
CA ILE A 336 8.29 -2.75 -24.26
C ILE A 336 9.37 -1.79 -23.73
N GLY A 337 9.25 -1.35 -22.48
CA GLY A 337 10.19 -0.44 -21.82
C GLY A 337 11.10 -1.11 -20.80
N PHE A 338 11.33 -0.41 -19.70
CA PHE A 338 12.26 -0.80 -18.62
C PHE A 338 11.56 -1.43 -17.41
N GLY A 339 10.27 -1.71 -17.51
CA GLY A 339 9.42 -2.10 -16.39
C GLY A 339 9.30 -3.60 -16.16
N LYS A 340 10.18 -4.44 -16.71
CA LYS A 340 10.05 -5.90 -16.59
C LYS A 340 9.97 -6.39 -15.14
N ASP A 341 10.67 -5.70 -14.24
CA ASP A 341 10.75 -6.05 -12.82
C ASP A 341 9.42 -5.98 -12.08
N TRP A 342 8.43 -5.28 -12.63
CA TRP A 342 7.08 -5.23 -12.09
C TRP A 342 6.45 -6.61 -11.90
N GLU A 343 6.83 -7.59 -12.72
CA GLU A 343 6.24 -8.93 -12.65
C GLU A 343 7.10 -9.96 -11.90
N ASN A 344 8.34 -9.62 -11.53
CA ASN A 344 9.23 -10.52 -10.77
C ASN A 344 8.60 -10.98 -9.44
N GLU A 345 7.86 -10.08 -8.78
CA GLU A 345 7.12 -10.35 -7.55
C GLU A 345 5.58 -10.36 -7.76
N GLY A 346 5.14 -10.42 -9.02
CA GLY A 346 3.72 -10.43 -9.39
C GLY A 346 2.96 -9.14 -9.07
N TYR A 347 3.59 -7.96 -9.13
CA TYR A 347 2.89 -6.71 -8.81
C TYR A 347 1.74 -6.42 -9.78
N LEU A 348 1.89 -6.77 -11.06
CA LEU A 348 0.82 -6.54 -12.05
C LEU A 348 -0.26 -7.63 -11.96
N THR A 349 0.12 -8.89 -11.74
CA THR A 349 -0.82 -10.02 -11.63
C THR A 349 -1.35 -10.24 -10.21
N LYS A 350 -0.54 -10.76 -9.29
CA LYS A 350 -0.89 -11.07 -7.89
C LYS A 350 -1.53 -9.86 -7.20
N TYR A 351 -0.94 -8.68 -7.36
CA TYR A 351 -1.43 -7.44 -6.73
C TYR A 351 -2.34 -6.57 -7.60
N ARG A 352 -2.56 -6.97 -8.87
CA ARG A 352 -3.51 -6.33 -9.80
C ARG A 352 -3.26 -4.85 -10.04
N MET A 353 -2.02 -4.39 -10.10
CA MET A 353 -1.75 -2.95 -10.29
C MET A 353 -2.29 -2.37 -11.62
N LEU A 354 -2.65 -3.20 -12.60
CA LEU A 354 -3.20 -2.78 -13.90
C LEU A 354 -4.72 -2.99 -14.06
N HIS A 355 -5.47 -3.06 -12.96
CA HIS A 355 -6.89 -3.43 -13.03
C HIS A 355 -7.77 -2.50 -13.86
N ASN A 356 -7.50 -1.19 -13.90
CA ASN A 356 -8.26 -0.23 -14.70
C ASN A 356 -7.57 0.08 -16.04
N LEU A 357 -6.71 -0.82 -16.52
CA LEU A 357 -6.07 -0.70 -17.83
C LEU A 357 -7.14 -0.67 -18.93
N PRO A 358 -7.21 0.37 -19.77
CA PRO A 358 -8.13 0.41 -20.90
C PRO A 358 -7.60 -0.51 -22.01
N ILE A 359 -7.95 -1.80 -21.95
CA ILE A 359 -7.38 -2.85 -22.82
C ILE A 359 -7.51 -2.49 -24.31
N ASN A 360 -8.66 -1.95 -24.72
CA ASN A 360 -8.92 -1.58 -26.11
C ASN A 360 -8.09 -0.39 -26.62
N LYS A 361 -7.45 0.37 -25.71
CA LYS A 361 -6.53 1.46 -26.08
C LYS A 361 -5.10 0.99 -26.28
N VAL A 362 -4.75 -0.25 -25.92
CA VAL A 362 -3.42 -0.81 -26.18
C VAL A 362 -3.27 -0.97 -27.70
N LYS A 363 -2.41 -0.14 -28.28
CA LYS A 363 -2.04 -0.24 -29.70
C LYS A 363 -0.64 -0.82 -29.85
N TYR A 364 -0.49 -1.68 -30.85
CA TYR A 364 0.76 -2.27 -31.35
C TYR A 364 1.50 -3.24 -30.43
N ALA A 365 1.56 -2.95 -29.13
CA ALA A 365 2.04 -3.91 -28.14
C ALA A 365 1.09 -5.10 -28.03
N GLU A 366 1.60 -6.22 -27.50
CA GLU A 366 0.82 -7.42 -27.22
C GLU A 366 -0.44 -7.10 -26.39
N PRO A 367 -1.63 -7.62 -26.75
CA PRO A 367 -2.85 -7.41 -26.00
C PRO A 367 -2.73 -7.91 -24.55
N ALA A 368 -3.17 -7.10 -23.58
CA ALA A 368 -2.98 -7.42 -22.15
C ALA A 368 -3.69 -8.72 -21.71
N ARG A 369 -4.88 -9.02 -22.24
CA ARG A 369 -5.59 -10.27 -21.91
C ARG A 369 -4.87 -11.50 -22.44
N GLU A 370 -4.29 -11.42 -23.63
CA GLU A 370 -3.48 -12.49 -24.21
C GLU A 370 -2.21 -12.68 -23.39
N HIS A 371 -1.54 -11.57 -23.07
CA HIS A 371 -0.31 -11.58 -22.31
C HIS A 371 -0.46 -12.25 -20.93
N PHE A 372 -1.55 -11.95 -20.20
CA PHE A 372 -1.82 -12.50 -18.88
C PHE A 372 -2.77 -13.71 -18.89
N LYS A 373 -3.00 -14.34 -20.05
CA LYS A 373 -4.00 -15.42 -20.22
C LYS A 373 -3.84 -16.55 -19.21
N ASN A 374 -2.61 -17.01 -18.99
CA ASN A 374 -2.34 -18.10 -18.05
C ASN A 374 -2.71 -17.74 -16.61
N PHE A 375 -2.44 -16.50 -16.19
CA PHE A 375 -2.82 -16.02 -14.86
C PHE A 375 -4.33 -15.81 -14.76
N ILE A 376 -4.96 -15.21 -15.78
CA ILE A 376 -6.42 -15.01 -15.80
C ILE A 376 -7.14 -16.36 -15.63
N ASN A 377 -6.69 -17.40 -16.34
CA ASN A 377 -7.26 -18.74 -16.24
C ASN A 377 -7.00 -19.43 -14.90
N SER A 378 -6.04 -18.98 -14.10
CA SER A 378 -5.75 -19.56 -12.78
C SER A 378 -6.53 -18.89 -11.63
N ILE A 379 -7.23 -17.78 -11.88
CA ILE A 379 -8.04 -17.08 -10.89
C ILE A 379 -9.24 -17.95 -10.50
N LYS A 380 -9.44 -18.17 -9.20
CA LYS A 380 -10.57 -18.95 -8.69
C LYS A 380 -11.87 -18.14 -8.73
N PRO A 381 -13.04 -18.81 -8.86
CA PRO A 381 -14.33 -18.14 -8.74
C PRO A 381 -14.43 -17.35 -7.42
N GLY A 382 -14.81 -16.07 -7.51
CA GLY A 382 -14.96 -15.17 -6.35
C GLY A 382 -13.73 -14.33 -5.97
N GLU A 383 -12.54 -14.59 -6.54
CA GLU A 383 -11.33 -13.79 -6.24
C GLU A 383 -11.29 -12.45 -7.00
N GLY A 384 -12.28 -12.16 -7.83
CA GLY A 384 -12.38 -10.96 -8.67
C GLY A 384 -11.41 -10.98 -9.86
N GLU A 385 -11.71 -10.18 -10.88
CA GLU A 385 -10.97 -10.20 -12.14
C GLU A 385 -9.64 -9.44 -12.09
N LEU A 386 -8.74 -9.75 -13.03
CA LEU A 386 -7.49 -9.00 -13.20
C LEU A 386 -7.76 -7.60 -13.75
N PHE A 387 -8.59 -7.49 -14.79
CA PHE A 387 -8.97 -6.25 -15.45
C PHE A 387 -10.45 -5.95 -15.26
N GLU A 388 -10.82 -4.69 -15.07
CA GLU A 388 -12.21 -4.21 -14.97
C GLU A 388 -12.83 -3.96 -16.36
N TRP A 389 -12.01 -3.60 -17.35
CA TRP A 389 -12.45 -3.20 -18.68
C TRP A 389 -12.22 -4.33 -19.69
N GLY A 390 -13.10 -4.43 -20.70
CA GLY A 390 -12.84 -5.22 -21.90
C GLY A 390 -13.72 -6.46 -22.09
N ASP A 391 -14.96 -6.44 -21.62
CA ASP A 391 -16.01 -7.41 -21.97
C ASP A 391 -17.06 -6.82 -22.92
N PHE A 392 -16.87 -5.58 -23.37
CA PHE A 392 -17.66 -5.05 -24.48
C PHE A 392 -17.18 -5.72 -25.76
N GLU A 393 -18.00 -6.65 -26.27
CA GLU A 393 -17.92 -7.11 -27.65
C GLU A 393 -17.84 -5.86 -28.56
N ILE A 394 -16.76 -5.75 -29.34
CA ILE A 394 -16.65 -4.76 -30.42
C ILE A 394 -17.19 -5.40 -31.69
#